data_AF-A0A6G1H0Q5-F1
#
_entry.id   AF-A0A6G1H0Q5-F1
#
_cell.length_a   1.000
_cell.length_b   1.000
_cell.length_c   1.000
_cell.angle_alpha   90.00
_cell.angle_beta   90.00
_cell.angle_gamma   90.00
#
_symmetry.space_group_name_H-M   'P 1'
#
loop_
_entity.id
_entity.type
_entity.pdbx_description
1 polymer ?
#
loop_
_entity_poly.entity_id
_entity_poly.type
_entity_poly.pdbx_seq_one_letter_code
_entity_poly.pdbx_strand_id
1 'polypeptide(L)'
;MTGNASTALVFGGSDGGGLGKRVEDWSGGSGPYKARYQADETLPEHTIYAPVEVRKGVKLPLIVWANGACASDGSASSNFLAEIASHGFMVIANGNAGKVWGGGVRNGPAPREGKTNAGMLTEAIDWVEKGANGGKFGEVDMEKVATGGISCGGVEAYSGGVRDERVKVLGIHNTGAEQDFRDISPNASIIKAFANVGHGGTYGEKYGGKSGQLSTAFYKWTLNGDEDAKKLLFGQGGPLKEAGWNIDVSKWKQ
;
A
#
# COMPACT_ATOMS: atom_id res chain seq x y z
N MET A 1 13.00 -18.09 -10.51
CA MET A 1 13.25 -17.52 -9.17
C MET A 1 11.90 -17.17 -8.58
N THR A 2 11.50 -17.86 -7.52
CA THR A 2 10.24 -17.61 -6.80
C THR A 2 10.58 -16.78 -5.57
N GLY A 3 10.05 -15.56 -5.46
CA GLY A 3 10.20 -14.71 -4.29
C GLY A 3 9.56 -15.34 -3.04
N ASN A 4 9.80 -14.73 -1.88
CA ASN A 4 9.35 -15.24 -0.59
C ASN A 4 7.92 -14.82 -0.22
N ALA A 5 7.21 -14.13 -1.13
CA ALA A 5 5.85 -13.69 -0.88
C ALA A 5 4.91 -14.90 -0.70
N SER A 6 4.38 -15.08 0.51
CA SER A 6 3.53 -16.22 0.85
C SER A 6 2.08 -15.83 1.12
N THR A 7 1.77 -14.54 1.06
CA THR A 7 0.47 -13.98 1.44
C THR A 7 0.09 -12.86 0.48
N ALA A 8 -1.16 -12.85 0.01
CA ALA A 8 -1.66 -11.77 -0.83
C ALA A 8 -3.08 -11.33 -0.50
N LEU A 9 -3.33 -10.03 -0.61
CA LEU A 9 -4.65 -9.47 -0.81
C LEU A 9 -4.84 -9.30 -2.32
N VAL A 10 -5.89 -9.91 -2.85
CA VAL A 10 -6.36 -9.65 -4.20
C VAL A 10 -7.71 -8.96 -4.10
N PHE A 11 -7.77 -7.73 -4.58
CA PHE A 11 -8.97 -6.92 -4.55
C PHE A 11 -9.39 -6.53 -5.96
N GLY A 12 -10.67 -6.70 -6.28
CA GLY A 12 -11.29 -6.18 -7.51
C GLY A 12 -12.55 -5.35 -7.23
N GLY A 13 -12.76 -4.29 -8.00
CA GLY A 13 -14.03 -3.56 -8.08
C GLY A 13 -14.78 -3.88 -9.37
N SER A 14 -16.12 -3.91 -9.33
CA SER A 14 -16.93 -3.92 -10.57
C SER A 14 -16.90 -2.57 -11.28
N ASP A 15 -16.85 -2.59 -12.62
CA ASP A 15 -16.88 -1.41 -13.50
C ASP A 15 -18.14 -0.54 -13.39
N GLY A 16 -19.18 -1.03 -12.71
CA GLY A 16 -20.41 -0.28 -12.42
C GLY A 16 -20.35 0.67 -11.21
N GLY A 17 -19.22 0.72 -10.50
CA GLY A 17 -19.03 1.63 -9.37
C GLY A 17 -18.53 2.98 -9.84
N GLY A 18 -19.23 4.07 -9.48
CA GLY A 18 -18.72 5.43 -9.71
C GLY A 18 -17.37 5.64 -9.01
N LEU A 19 -16.50 6.46 -9.60
CA LEU A 19 -15.28 6.90 -8.94
C LEU A 19 -15.63 7.50 -7.56
N GLY A 20 -14.97 7.02 -6.51
CA GLY A 20 -15.19 7.54 -5.16
C GLY A 20 -15.00 9.06 -5.08
N LYS A 21 -15.67 9.71 -4.12
CA LYS A 21 -15.61 11.18 -3.98
C LYS A 21 -14.19 11.61 -3.65
N ARG A 22 -13.47 12.19 -4.61
CA ARG A 22 -12.14 12.75 -4.37
C ARG A 22 -12.23 13.97 -3.47
N VAL A 23 -11.50 13.93 -2.36
CA VAL A 23 -11.33 15.05 -1.42
C VAL A 23 -9.85 15.20 -1.10
N GLU A 24 -9.40 16.41 -0.81
CA GLU A 24 -8.08 16.59 -0.21
C GLU A 24 -8.17 16.31 1.29
N ASP A 25 -7.30 15.43 1.78
CA ASP A 25 -7.23 15.05 3.19
C ASP A 25 -5.80 15.19 3.70
N TRP A 26 -5.58 16.21 4.52
CA TRP A 26 -4.29 16.52 5.16
C TRP A 26 -4.27 16.17 6.64
N SER A 27 -5.28 15.44 7.12
CA SER A 27 -5.40 15.08 8.54
C SER A 27 -4.34 14.08 9.02
N GLY A 28 -3.64 13.44 8.09
CA GLY A 28 -2.59 12.46 8.38
C GLY A 28 -3.12 11.08 8.75
N GLY A 29 -4.32 10.73 8.29
CA GLY A 29 -4.95 9.44 8.55
C GLY A 29 -5.70 9.36 9.88
N SER A 30 -6.42 8.28 10.08
CA SER A 30 -7.26 8.02 11.24
C SER A 30 -6.53 7.31 12.39
N GLY A 31 -5.39 6.70 12.09
CA GLY A 31 -4.59 5.93 13.04
C GLY A 31 -3.92 6.78 14.14
N PRO A 32 -3.30 6.11 15.13
CA PRO A 32 -2.71 6.75 16.30
C PRO A 32 -1.44 7.56 15.98
N TYR A 33 -0.83 7.35 14.82
CA TYR A 33 0.38 8.05 14.41
C TYR A 33 0.04 8.97 13.23
N LYS A 34 -0.19 10.27 13.43
CA LYS A 34 -0.47 11.13 12.28
C LYS A 34 0.68 11.07 11.27
N ALA A 35 0.37 10.76 10.02
CA ALA A 35 1.34 10.59 8.96
C ALA A 35 1.33 11.80 8.01
N ARG A 36 2.42 11.94 7.25
CA ARG A 36 2.52 12.86 6.12
C ARG A 36 3.40 12.23 5.04
N TYR A 37 3.37 12.78 3.84
CA TYR A 37 4.39 12.46 2.85
C TYR A 37 5.40 13.59 2.65
N GLN A 38 6.60 13.21 2.21
CA GLN A 38 7.68 14.11 1.83
C GLN A 38 8.64 13.40 0.86
N ALA A 39 9.54 14.17 0.25
CA ALA A 39 10.63 13.64 -0.58
C ALA A 39 11.95 13.58 0.23
N ASP A 40 12.89 12.76 -0.22
CA ASP A 40 14.29 12.75 0.24
C ASP A 40 15.21 12.70 -0.98
N GLU A 41 16.24 13.57 -1.01
CA GLU A 41 17.15 13.67 -2.16
C GLU A 41 17.97 12.40 -2.40
N THR A 42 18.14 11.57 -1.38
CA THR A 42 18.84 10.28 -1.46
C THR A 42 17.96 9.15 -1.99
N LEU A 43 16.66 9.41 -2.17
CA LEU A 43 15.71 8.53 -2.83
C LEU A 43 14.89 9.32 -3.88
N PRO A 44 15.52 9.73 -4.99
CA PRO A 44 14.82 10.46 -6.05
C PRO A 44 13.74 9.59 -6.69
N GLU A 45 12.74 10.23 -7.33
CA GLU A 45 11.64 9.55 -8.00
C GLU A 45 10.76 8.70 -7.07
N HIS A 46 10.70 9.04 -5.77
CA HIS A 46 9.83 8.40 -4.80
C HIS A 46 9.18 9.40 -3.86
N THR A 47 8.09 8.98 -3.22
CA THR A 47 7.37 9.74 -2.19
C THR A 47 7.25 8.91 -0.93
N ILE A 48 7.78 9.41 0.18
CA ILE A 48 7.84 8.69 1.45
C ILE A 48 6.69 9.17 2.33
N TYR A 49 5.80 8.26 2.70
CA TYR A 49 4.75 8.43 3.70
C TYR A 49 5.20 7.76 4.99
N ALA A 50 5.24 8.52 6.08
CA ALA A 50 5.59 8.00 7.39
C ALA A 50 4.85 8.76 8.50
N PRO A 51 4.67 8.14 9.68
CA PRO A 51 4.36 8.86 10.91
C PRO A 51 5.24 10.09 11.11
N VAL A 52 4.63 11.21 11.50
CA VAL A 52 5.35 12.42 11.93
C VAL A 52 6.13 12.15 13.21
N GLU A 53 5.53 11.37 14.12
CA GLU A 53 6.16 10.90 15.34
C GLU A 53 5.94 9.39 15.50
N VAL A 54 7.02 8.67 15.75
CA VAL A 54 7.00 7.23 16.05
C VAL A 54 7.34 7.05 17.52
N ARG A 55 6.54 6.27 18.25
CA ARG A 55 6.86 5.93 19.65
C ARG A 55 8.20 5.21 19.71
N LYS A 56 9.02 5.55 20.72
CA LYS A 56 10.33 4.92 20.92
C LYS A 56 10.20 3.39 20.98
N GLY A 57 11.05 2.69 20.23
CA GLY A 57 11.07 1.23 20.16
C GLY A 57 10.04 0.60 19.23
N VAL A 58 9.19 1.39 18.57
CA VAL A 58 8.31 0.89 17.50
C VAL A 58 9.11 0.86 16.20
N LYS A 59 9.22 -0.34 15.60
CA LYS A 59 9.72 -0.52 14.25
C LYS A 59 8.55 -0.62 13.28
N LEU A 60 8.62 0.13 12.19
CA LEU A 60 7.58 0.23 11.17
C LEU A 60 7.77 -0.90 10.14
N PRO A 61 6.74 -1.70 9.80
CA PRO A 61 6.78 -2.49 8.58
C PRO A 61 6.84 -1.59 7.34
N LEU A 62 7.45 -2.09 6.26
CA LEU A 62 7.60 -1.36 5.01
C LEU A 62 6.57 -1.82 3.97
N ILE A 63 5.92 -0.87 3.33
CA ILE A 63 5.07 -1.09 2.15
C ILE A 63 5.61 -0.24 1.01
N VAL A 64 6.07 -0.85 -0.08
CA VAL A 64 6.41 -0.12 -1.32
C VAL A 64 5.24 -0.15 -2.29
N TRP A 65 4.89 1.00 -2.87
CA TRP A 65 3.64 1.21 -3.57
C TRP A 65 3.81 1.66 -5.02
N ALA A 66 3.13 0.98 -5.95
CA ALA A 66 3.08 1.34 -7.37
C ALA A 66 1.70 1.91 -7.76
N ASN A 67 1.71 3.09 -8.40
CA ASN A 67 0.50 3.85 -8.68
C ASN A 67 -0.31 3.32 -9.87
N GLY A 68 -1.58 3.71 -9.93
CA GLY A 68 -2.43 3.48 -11.09
C GLY A 68 -1.86 4.10 -12.36
N ALA A 69 -2.18 3.50 -13.51
CA ALA A 69 -1.66 3.87 -14.82
C ALA A 69 -0.11 3.85 -14.93
N CYS A 70 0.58 3.25 -13.96
CA CYS A 70 2.03 3.33 -13.80
C CYS A 70 2.51 4.80 -13.69
N ALA A 71 1.70 5.65 -13.05
CA ALA A 71 1.96 7.08 -12.94
C ALA A 71 3.14 7.36 -12.01
N SER A 72 4.00 8.28 -12.43
CA SER A 72 5.15 8.81 -11.68
C SER A 72 4.78 9.89 -10.66
N ASP A 73 3.51 9.97 -10.26
CA ASP A 73 3.02 10.85 -9.20
C ASP A 73 2.78 10.06 -7.91
N GLY A 74 3.77 10.08 -7.01
CA GLY A 74 3.69 9.40 -5.72
C GLY A 74 2.65 9.98 -4.76
N SER A 75 2.02 11.10 -5.10
CA SER A 75 0.91 11.71 -4.34
C SER A 75 -0.49 11.30 -4.83
N ALA A 76 -0.58 10.52 -5.91
CA ALA A 76 -1.83 10.16 -6.58
C ALA A 76 -2.85 9.41 -5.70
N SER A 77 -2.39 8.69 -4.67
CA SER A 77 -3.22 7.97 -3.69
C SER A 77 -2.96 8.44 -2.26
N SER A 78 -2.66 9.73 -2.08
CA SER A 78 -2.17 10.26 -0.80
C SER A 78 -3.07 10.01 0.40
N ASN A 79 -4.40 10.15 0.29
CA ASN A 79 -5.31 9.87 1.40
C ASN A 79 -5.23 8.41 1.88
N PHE A 80 -5.15 7.47 0.93
CA PHE A 80 -5.04 6.04 1.20
C PHE A 80 -3.67 5.67 1.80
N LEU A 81 -2.58 6.18 1.24
CA LEU A 81 -1.23 5.86 1.70
C LEU A 81 -0.93 6.50 3.06
N ALA A 82 -1.42 7.73 3.28
CA ALA A 82 -1.35 8.37 4.59
C ALA A 82 -2.21 7.66 5.63
N GLU A 83 -3.38 7.12 5.25
CA GLU A 83 -4.18 6.27 6.14
C GLU A 83 -3.35 5.08 6.61
N ILE A 84 -2.80 4.28 5.69
CA ILE A 84 -1.99 3.11 6.06
C ILE A 84 -0.81 3.52 6.93
N ALA A 85 -0.02 4.53 6.51
CA ALA A 85 1.11 5.02 7.28
C ALA A 85 0.70 5.44 8.71
N SER A 86 -0.51 5.96 8.88
CA SER A 86 -1.00 6.42 10.17
C SER A 86 -1.24 5.31 11.21
N HIS A 87 -1.30 4.06 10.75
CA HIS A 87 -1.39 2.86 11.60
C HIS A 87 -0.03 2.26 11.96
N GLY A 88 1.06 3.00 11.73
CA GLY A 88 2.41 2.59 12.14
C GLY A 88 3.15 1.83 11.06
N PHE A 89 3.05 2.31 9.81
CA PHE A 89 3.76 1.77 8.65
C PHE A 89 4.61 2.86 8.00
N MET A 90 5.73 2.46 7.39
CA MET A 90 6.38 3.29 6.38
C MET A 90 5.86 2.86 5.01
N VAL A 91 5.40 3.82 4.21
CA VAL A 91 4.93 3.55 2.84
C VAL A 91 5.75 4.39 1.86
N ILE A 92 6.35 3.78 0.85
CA ILE A 92 7.13 4.49 -0.18
C ILE A 92 6.46 4.27 -1.53
N ALA A 93 5.92 5.33 -2.11
CA ALA A 93 5.29 5.28 -3.43
C ALA A 93 6.28 5.63 -4.54
N ASN A 94 6.20 4.91 -5.65
CA ASN A 94 6.92 5.28 -6.87
C ASN A 94 6.48 6.68 -7.33
N GLY A 95 7.43 7.44 -7.86
CA GLY A 95 7.20 8.79 -8.37
C GLY A 95 7.40 9.91 -7.35
N ASN A 96 7.86 11.06 -7.83
CA ASN A 96 7.90 12.29 -7.04
C ASN A 96 6.46 12.75 -6.73
N ALA A 97 6.27 13.43 -5.61
CA ALA A 97 4.96 13.96 -5.26
C ALA A 97 4.56 15.10 -6.22
N GLY A 98 3.41 14.95 -6.87
CA GLY A 98 2.81 16.02 -7.69
C GLY A 98 2.31 17.21 -6.86
N LYS A 99 2.03 17.00 -5.58
CA LYS A 99 1.58 18.01 -4.61
C LYS A 99 2.52 18.07 -3.39
N VAL A 100 2.43 19.15 -2.62
CA VAL A 100 3.05 19.25 -1.29
C VAL A 100 2.01 18.93 -0.22
N TRP A 101 2.42 18.17 0.80
CA TRP A 101 1.57 17.89 1.94
C TRP A 101 1.03 19.19 2.56
N GLY A 102 -0.29 19.31 2.69
CA GLY A 102 -0.94 20.48 3.27
C GLY A 102 -1.20 21.64 2.31
N GLY A 103 -1.00 21.48 1.00
CA GLY A 103 -1.42 22.48 -0.01
C GLY A 103 -0.40 23.60 -0.31
N GLY A 104 0.90 23.34 -0.12
CA GLY A 104 1.98 24.30 -0.39
C GLY A 104 2.55 24.28 -1.81
N VAL A 105 3.56 25.13 -2.05
CA VAL A 105 4.33 25.20 -3.32
C VAL A 105 5.41 24.12 -3.34
N ARG A 106 5.48 23.35 -4.43
CA ARG A 106 6.49 22.29 -4.61
C ARG A 106 7.90 22.90 -4.75
N ASN A 107 8.75 22.62 -3.76
CA ASN A 107 10.20 22.81 -3.86
C ASN A 107 10.84 21.44 -4.11
N GLY A 108 11.07 21.10 -5.37
CA GLY A 108 11.62 19.80 -5.77
C GLY A 108 11.26 19.39 -7.20
N PRO A 109 11.88 18.30 -7.70
CA PRO A 109 11.64 17.81 -9.04
C PRO A 109 10.16 17.44 -9.22
N ALA A 110 9.63 17.74 -10.41
CA ALA A 110 8.29 17.30 -10.76
C ALA A 110 8.20 15.77 -10.81
N PRO A 111 6.97 15.20 -10.73
CA PRO A 111 6.71 13.90 -11.31
C PRO A 111 7.36 13.84 -12.70
N ARG A 112 8.23 12.86 -12.90
CA ARG A 112 8.93 12.69 -14.17
C ARG A 112 7.92 12.42 -15.29
N GLU A 113 8.12 12.98 -16.46
CA GLU A 113 7.38 12.55 -17.64
C GLU A 113 7.73 11.10 -17.97
N GLY A 114 6.74 10.20 -17.92
CA GLY A 114 6.93 8.78 -18.17
C GLY A 114 6.17 7.88 -17.22
N LYS A 115 6.39 6.58 -17.37
CA LYS A 115 5.80 5.53 -16.52
C LYS A 115 6.83 4.98 -15.55
N THR A 116 6.36 4.59 -14.37
CA THR A 116 7.15 3.84 -13.38
C THR A 116 7.39 2.41 -13.87
N ASN A 117 8.27 1.68 -13.17
CA ASN A 117 8.44 0.25 -13.36
C ASN A 117 8.65 -0.49 -12.02
N ALA A 118 8.54 -1.83 -12.06
CA ALA A 118 8.70 -2.69 -10.89
C ALA A 118 10.07 -2.56 -10.17
N GLY A 119 11.13 -2.17 -10.88
CA GLY A 119 12.46 -1.99 -10.29
C GLY A 119 12.52 -0.87 -9.25
N MET A 120 11.69 0.17 -9.40
CA MET A 120 11.61 1.27 -8.42
C MET A 120 11.14 0.78 -7.04
N LEU A 121 10.28 -0.25 -6.99
CA LEU A 121 9.88 -0.85 -5.73
C LEU A 121 11.09 -1.48 -5.01
N THR A 122 11.96 -2.17 -5.75
CA THR A 122 13.21 -2.73 -5.22
C THR A 122 14.20 -1.63 -4.80
N GLU A 123 14.31 -0.53 -5.56
CA GLU A 123 15.14 0.63 -5.19
C GLU A 123 14.71 1.24 -3.84
N ALA A 124 13.40 1.36 -3.60
CA ALA A 124 12.86 1.81 -2.32
C ALA A 124 13.22 0.85 -1.17
N ILE A 125 13.12 -0.47 -1.39
CA ILE A 125 13.51 -1.48 -0.38
C ILE A 125 15.02 -1.39 -0.10
N ASP A 126 15.86 -1.29 -1.13
CA ASP A 126 17.32 -1.15 -1.00
C ASP A 126 17.71 0.11 -0.20
N TRP A 127 17.00 1.21 -0.44
CA TRP A 127 17.26 2.47 0.25
C TRP A 127 16.95 2.39 1.75
N VAL A 128 15.85 1.72 2.11
CA VAL A 128 15.51 1.48 3.52
C VAL A 128 16.49 0.51 4.17
N GLU A 129 16.86 -0.58 3.49
CA GLU A 129 17.79 -1.60 4.00
C GLU A 129 19.18 -1.01 4.32
N LYS A 130 19.65 -0.05 3.52
CA LYS A 130 20.89 0.70 3.80
C LYS A 130 20.83 1.52 5.10
N GLY A 131 19.65 1.71 5.68
CA GLY A 131 19.41 2.12 7.07
C GLY A 131 19.61 3.60 7.39
N ALA A 132 20.69 4.24 6.91
CA ALA A 132 21.06 5.60 7.35
C ALA A 132 20.07 6.70 6.91
N ASN A 133 19.44 6.55 5.75
CA ASN A 133 18.50 7.54 5.23
C ASN A 133 17.04 7.23 5.60
N GLY A 134 16.64 5.96 5.56
CA GLY A 134 15.31 5.52 6.01
C GLY A 134 15.05 5.79 7.49
N GLY A 135 16.07 5.66 8.34
CA GLY A 135 15.95 5.90 9.78
C GLY A 135 15.49 7.31 10.16
N LYS A 136 15.66 8.32 9.28
CA LYS A 136 15.15 9.69 9.48
C LYS A 136 13.61 9.73 9.58
N PHE A 137 12.94 8.69 9.08
CA PHE A 137 11.49 8.57 8.97
C PHE A 137 10.91 7.54 9.95
N GLY A 138 11.75 6.96 10.79
CA GLY A 138 11.41 5.86 11.70
C GLY A 138 12.29 4.63 11.48
N GLU A 139 12.49 3.85 12.53
CA GLU A 139 13.14 2.55 12.42
C GLU A 139 12.23 1.59 11.64
N VAL A 140 12.77 0.89 10.64
CA VAL A 140 12.01 -0.07 9.82
C VAL A 140 12.32 -1.50 10.22
N ASP A 141 11.30 -2.33 10.25
CA ASP A 141 11.39 -3.78 10.40
C ASP A 141 11.47 -4.45 9.02
N MET A 142 12.71 -4.74 8.58
CA MET A 142 12.96 -5.36 7.27
C MET A 142 12.57 -6.84 7.20
N GLU A 143 12.12 -7.45 8.30
CA GLU A 143 11.48 -8.77 8.24
C GLU A 143 10.02 -8.67 7.75
N LYS A 144 9.47 -7.45 7.69
CA LYS A 144 8.06 -7.16 7.38
C LYS A 144 7.94 -6.21 6.19
N VAL A 145 8.27 -6.71 5.00
CA VAL A 145 8.20 -5.96 3.75
C VAL A 145 7.03 -6.43 2.88
N ALA A 146 6.27 -5.49 2.34
CA ALA A 146 5.21 -5.74 1.38
C ALA A 146 5.37 -4.87 0.13
N THR A 147 4.89 -5.37 -1.01
CA THR A 147 4.61 -4.54 -2.19
C THR A 147 3.11 -4.38 -2.35
N GLY A 148 2.67 -3.24 -2.87
CA GLY A 148 1.26 -3.01 -3.19
C GLY A 148 1.10 -2.11 -4.41
N GLY A 149 -0.01 -2.24 -5.11
CA GLY A 149 -0.29 -1.34 -6.22
C GLY A 149 -1.67 -1.52 -6.81
N ILE A 150 -2.05 -0.60 -7.70
CA ILE A 150 -3.35 -0.60 -8.37
C ILE A 150 -3.22 -0.67 -9.89
N SER A 151 -4.02 -1.51 -10.56
CA SER A 151 -4.07 -1.63 -12.02
C SER A 151 -2.67 -1.91 -12.61
N CYS A 152 -2.15 -1.05 -13.50
CA CYS A 152 -0.77 -1.12 -14.01
C CYS A 152 0.26 -1.25 -12.87
N GLY A 153 0.09 -0.46 -11.80
CA GLY A 153 0.91 -0.57 -10.60
C GLY A 153 0.69 -1.86 -9.81
N GLY A 154 -0.48 -2.49 -9.91
CA GLY A 154 -0.69 -3.83 -9.36
C GLY A 154 0.19 -4.88 -10.06
N VAL A 155 0.38 -4.76 -11.38
CA VAL A 155 1.32 -5.59 -12.15
C VAL A 155 2.77 -5.30 -11.75
N GLU A 156 3.13 -4.03 -11.54
CA GLU A 156 4.46 -3.65 -11.03
C GLU A 156 4.71 -4.26 -9.64
N ALA A 157 3.75 -4.11 -8.72
CA ALA A 157 3.82 -4.63 -7.35
C ALA A 157 3.96 -6.15 -7.31
N TYR A 158 3.19 -6.85 -8.15
CA TYR A 158 3.33 -8.28 -8.35
C TYR A 158 4.72 -8.64 -8.89
N SER A 159 5.12 -8.03 -10.02
CA SER A 159 6.37 -8.35 -10.72
C SER A 159 7.61 -8.09 -9.88
N GLY A 160 7.63 -6.99 -9.12
CA GLY A 160 8.70 -6.67 -8.18
C GLY A 160 8.68 -7.60 -6.96
N GLY A 161 7.50 -7.78 -6.36
CA GLY A 161 7.36 -8.56 -5.12
C GLY A 161 7.67 -10.04 -5.27
N VAL A 162 7.29 -10.69 -6.38
CA VAL A 162 7.64 -12.09 -6.62
C VAL A 162 9.10 -12.31 -7.03
N ARG A 163 9.87 -11.24 -7.24
CA ARG A 163 11.30 -11.30 -7.60
C ARG A 163 12.23 -10.83 -6.48
N ASP A 164 11.70 -10.17 -5.46
CA ASP A 164 12.45 -9.67 -4.32
C ASP A 164 12.22 -10.58 -3.09
N GLU A 165 13.28 -11.23 -2.62
CA GLU A 165 13.20 -12.20 -1.52
C GLU A 165 12.88 -11.58 -0.15
N ARG A 166 13.00 -10.25 -0.02
CA ARG A 166 12.65 -9.52 1.20
C ARG A 166 11.13 -9.38 1.34
N VAL A 167 10.39 -9.37 0.22
CA VAL A 167 8.94 -9.19 0.20
C VAL A 167 8.21 -10.44 0.69
N LYS A 168 7.34 -10.26 1.69
CA LYS A 168 6.54 -11.33 2.32
C LYS A 168 5.06 -11.27 1.96
N VAL A 169 4.56 -10.09 1.64
CA VAL A 169 3.13 -9.80 1.43
C VAL A 169 2.92 -9.01 0.13
N LEU A 170 1.91 -9.37 -0.65
CA LEU A 170 1.50 -8.62 -1.86
C LEU A 170 0.10 -8.01 -1.69
N GLY A 171 -0.05 -6.73 -2.04
CA GLY A 171 -1.32 -6.02 -2.17
C GLY A 171 -1.67 -5.76 -3.63
N ILE A 172 -2.42 -6.67 -4.25
CA ILE A 172 -2.72 -6.71 -5.68
C ILE A 172 -4.12 -6.12 -5.90
N HIS A 173 -4.21 -4.82 -6.22
CA HIS A 173 -5.49 -4.11 -6.32
C HIS A 173 -5.89 -3.84 -7.78
N ASN A 174 -7.13 -4.17 -8.15
CA ASN A 174 -7.77 -3.84 -9.43
C ASN A 174 -6.91 -4.10 -10.68
N THR A 175 -6.20 -5.23 -10.72
CA THR A 175 -5.23 -5.52 -11.80
C THR A 175 -5.56 -6.74 -12.65
N GLY A 176 -6.52 -7.60 -12.24
CA GLY A 176 -6.81 -8.85 -12.94
C GLY A 176 -5.72 -9.93 -12.84
N ALA A 177 -4.57 -9.64 -12.25
CA ALA A 177 -3.38 -10.52 -12.14
C ALA A 177 -3.49 -11.61 -11.04
N GLU A 178 -4.70 -12.04 -10.68
CA GLU A 178 -4.89 -13.04 -9.63
C GLU A 178 -4.30 -14.41 -10.01
N GLN A 179 -4.61 -14.86 -11.23
CA GLN A 179 -4.24 -16.18 -11.71
C GLN A 179 -2.72 -16.35 -11.70
N ASP A 180 -1.99 -15.34 -12.18
CA ASP A 180 -0.54 -15.33 -12.23
C ASP A 180 0.08 -15.59 -10.85
N PHE A 181 -0.43 -14.95 -9.79
CA PHE A 181 0.10 -15.16 -8.43
C PHE A 181 -0.15 -16.58 -7.92
N ARG A 182 -1.31 -17.18 -8.24
CA ARG A 182 -1.60 -18.57 -7.86
C ARG A 182 -0.61 -19.55 -8.49
N ASP A 183 -0.26 -19.31 -9.75
CA ASP A 183 0.59 -20.22 -10.50
C ASP A 183 2.04 -20.15 -10.02
N ILE A 184 2.51 -18.97 -9.58
CA ILE A 184 3.86 -18.79 -9.03
C ILE A 184 3.95 -19.17 -7.55
N SER A 185 2.89 -18.95 -6.77
CA SER A 185 2.87 -19.21 -5.32
C SER A 185 1.70 -20.14 -4.94
N PRO A 186 1.74 -21.42 -5.35
CA PRO A 186 0.62 -22.35 -5.20
C PRO A 186 0.20 -22.62 -3.75
N ASN A 187 1.10 -22.38 -2.80
CA ASN A 187 0.88 -22.57 -1.36
C ASN A 187 0.58 -21.27 -0.59
N ALA A 188 0.40 -20.14 -1.29
CA ALA A 188 0.18 -18.85 -0.67
C ALA A 188 -1.21 -18.72 -0.03
N SER A 189 -1.28 -18.01 1.09
CA SER A 189 -2.52 -17.58 1.72
C SER A 189 -3.09 -16.38 0.94
N ILE A 190 -4.29 -16.53 0.38
CA ILE A 190 -4.93 -15.48 -0.42
C ILE A 190 -6.22 -15.03 0.26
N ILE A 191 -6.34 -13.73 0.55
CA ILE A 191 -7.62 -13.08 0.81
C ILE A 191 -8.08 -12.46 -0.51
N LYS A 192 -9.26 -12.86 -0.97
CA LYS A 192 -9.94 -12.16 -2.05
C LYS A 192 -10.96 -11.21 -1.46
N ALA A 193 -11.00 -9.99 -1.95
CA ALA A 193 -12.03 -9.03 -1.57
C ALA A 193 -12.66 -8.42 -2.82
N PHE A 194 -13.98 -8.27 -2.80
CA PHE A 194 -14.74 -7.65 -3.87
C PHE A 194 -15.79 -6.69 -3.32
N ALA A 195 -15.93 -5.54 -3.96
CA ALA A 195 -16.97 -4.56 -3.63
C ALA A 195 -17.32 -3.70 -4.86
N ASN A 196 -18.47 -3.02 -4.82
CA ASN A 196 -18.83 -2.05 -5.86
C ASN A 196 -18.09 -0.72 -5.63
N VAL A 197 -16.95 -0.54 -6.29
CA VAL A 197 -16.02 0.61 -6.11
C VAL A 197 -15.40 1.13 -7.40
N GLY A 198 -15.69 0.51 -8.55
CA GLY A 198 -15.08 0.86 -9.83
C GLY A 198 -13.60 0.49 -9.91
N HIS A 199 -13.04 0.56 -11.12
CA HIS A 199 -11.62 0.34 -11.38
C HIS A 199 -10.70 1.32 -10.63
N GLY A 200 -11.17 2.55 -10.43
CA GLY A 200 -10.43 3.58 -9.70
C GLY A 200 -10.46 3.47 -8.18
N GLY A 201 -11.31 2.60 -7.61
CA GLY A 201 -11.47 2.41 -6.16
C GLY A 201 -11.86 3.68 -5.38
N THR A 202 -11.66 3.65 -4.05
CA THR A 202 -11.96 4.78 -3.15
C THR A 202 -10.73 5.52 -2.65
N TYR A 203 -9.56 5.33 -3.27
CA TYR A 203 -8.25 5.82 -2.79
C TYR A 203 -8.16 7.34 -2.55
N GLY A 204 -8.97 8.13 -3.25
CA GLY A 204 -9.04 9.59 -3.09
C GLY A 204 -10.13 10.07 -2.12
N GLU A 205 -10.91 9.18 -1.52
CA GLU A 205 -11.84 9.53 -0.45
C GLU A 205 -11.06 9.82 0.84
N LYS A 206 -11.73 10.41 1.84
CA LYS A 206 -11.12 10.61 3.16
C LYS A 206 -10.63 9.27 3.70
N TYR A 207 -9.38 9.23 4.19
CA TYR A 207 -8.71 7.99 4.62
C TYR A 207 -8.66 6.87 3.56
N GLY A 208 -8.80 7.19 2.26
CA GLY A 208 -8.88 6.20 1.19
C GLY A 208 -10.19 5.41 1.14
N GLY A 209 -11.22 5.84 1.89
CA GLY A 209 -12.55 5.22 1.92
C GLY A 209 -12.51 3.75 2.33
N LYS A 210 -13.42 2.95 1.78
CA LYS A 210 -13.50 1.51 2.09
C LYS A 210 -12.28 0.70 1.63
N SER A 211 -11.58 1.14 0.58
CA SER A 211 -10.30 0.55 0.15
C SER A 211 -9.21 0.75 1.20
N GLY A 212 -9.14 1.94 1.81
CA GLY A 212 -8.24 2.24 2.93
C GLY A 212 -8.51 1.33 4.13
N GLN A 213 -9.79 1.21 4.52
CA GLN A 213 -10.18 0.32 5.63
C GLN A 213 -9.75 -1.14 5.42
N LEU A 214 -10.05 -1.71 4.24
CA LEU A 214 -9.69 -3.08 3.90
C LEU A 214 -8.17 -3.28 3.90
N SER A 215 -7.43 -2.39 3.22
CA SER A 215 -5.99 -2.55 3.04
C SER A 215 -5.23 -2.35 4.35
N THR A 216 -5.64 -1.37 5.17
CA THR A 216 -5.10 -1.19 6.51
C THR A 216 -5.33 -2.43 7.37
N ALA A 217 -6.55 -2.99 7.39
CA ALA A 217 -6.81 -4.23 8.14
C ALA A 217 -5.94 -5.38 7.63
N PHE A 218 -5.82 -5.53 6.32
CA PHE A 218 -4.95 -6.54 5.71
C PHE A 218 -3.49 -6.42 6.14
N TYR A 219 -2.87 -5.24 6.01
CA TYR A 219 -1.46 -5.06 6.38
C TYR A 219 -1.23 -5.17 7.88
N LYS A 220 -2.14 -4.66 8.71
CA LYS A 220 -2.09 -4.84 10.18
C LYS A 220 -2.11 -6.31 10.58
N TRP A 221 -2.99 -7.10 9.97
CA TRP A 221 -3.02 -8.54 10.25
C TRP A 221 -1.77 -9.25 9.75
N THR A 222 -1.40 -9.03 8.48
CA THR A 222 -0.37 -9.84 7.83
C THR A 222 1.07 -9.50 8.21
N LEU A 223 1.35 -8.23 8.51
CA LEU A 223 2.70 -7.80 8.89
C LEU A 223 2.85 -7.73 10.42
N ASN A 224 1.77 -7.46 11.17
CA ASN A 224 1.86 -7.26 12.62
C ASN A 224 1.11 -8.31 13.46
N GLY A 225 0.35 -9.23 12.86
CA GLY A 225 -0.44 -10.21 13.61
C GLY A 225 -1.57 -9.56 14.42
N ASP A 226 -2.08 -8.40 14.00
CA ASP A 226 -3.13 -7.67 14.73
C ASP A 226 -4.46 -8.46 14.74
N GLU A 227 -4.83 -8.99 15.91
CA GLU A 227 -6.02 -9.83 16.08
C GLU A 227 -7.34 -9.07 15.91
N ASP A 228 -7.36 -7.75 16.10
CA ASP A 228 -8.57 -6.96 15.82
C ASP A 228 -8.73 -6.76 14.31
N ALA A 229 -7.63 -6.54 13.58
CA ALA A 229 -7.62 -6.50 12.13
C ALA A 229 -8.01 -7.85 11.52
N LYS A 230 -7.58 -8.97 12.12
CA LYS A 230 -8.05 -10.31 11.77
C LYS A 230 -9.57 -10.43 11.91
N LYS A 231 -10.15 -10.02 13.04
CA LYS A 231 -11.61 -10.07 13.24
C LYS A 231 -12.35 -9.27 12.17
N LEU A 232 -11.80 -8.14 11.72
CA LEU A 232 -12.39 -7.36 10.63
C LEU A 232 -12.39 -8.12 9.29
N LEU A 233 -11.31 -8.85 8.98
CA LEU A 233 -11.14 -9.56 7.71
C LEU A 233 -11.94 -10.87 7.64
N PHE A 234 -12.00 -11.62 8.74
CA PHE A 234 -12.57 -12.98 8.77
C PHE A 234 -13.91 -13.06 9.51
N GLY A 235 -14.38 -11.98 10.12
CA GLY A 235 -15.66 -11.93 10.82
C GLY A 235 -16.85 -12.06 9.86
N GLN A 236 -17.95 -12.64 10.35
CA GLN A 236 -19.20 -12.75 9.59
C GLN A 236 -19.99 -11.42 9.48
N GLY A 237 -19.47 -10.34 10.07
CA GLY A 237 -20.07 -9.01 10.07
C GLY A 237 -19.06 -7.90 10.38
N GLY A 238 -19.55 -6.69 10.63
CA GLY A 238 -18.74 -5.54 11.00
C GLY A 238 -18.40 -4.61 9.83
N PRO A 239 -17.52 -3.62 10.06
CA PRO A 239 -17.38 -2.45 9.19
C PRO A 239 -17.05 -2.77 7.73
N LEU A 240 -16.23 -3.79 7.45
CA LEU A 240 -15.92 -4.17 6.07
C LEU A 240 -17.15 -4.75 5.35
N LYS A 241 -17.93 -5.60 6.02
CA LYS A 241 -19.15 -6.17 5.45
C LYS A 241 -20.22 -5.10 5.24
N GLU A 242 -20.38 -4.20 6.21
CA GLU A 242 -21.27 -3.03 6.14
C GLU A 242 -20.87 -2.06 5.03
N ALA A 243 -19.57 -1.89 4.76
CA ALA A 243 -19.06 -1.13 3.63
C ALA A 243 -19.25 -1.84 2.26
N GLY A 244 -19.85 -3.04 2.26
CA GLY A 244 -20.20 -3.81 1.06
C GLY A 244 -19.10 -4.74 0.56
N TRP A 245 -18.11 -5.08 1.39
CA TRP A 245 -17.09 -6.05 1.02
C TRP A 245 -17.61 -7.48 1.08
N ASN A 246 -17.37 -8.23 0.01
CA ASN A 246 -17.42 -9.68 0.01
C ASN A 246 -15.97 -10.20 0.07
N ILE A 247 -15.62 -10.85 1.19
CA ILE A 247 -14.26 -11.32 1.45
C ILE A 247 -14.29 -12.85 1.44
N ASP A 248 -13.57 -13.45 0.49
CA ASP A 248 -13.35 -14.89 0.40
C ASP A 248 -11.96 -15.22 0.94
N VAL A 249 -11.97 -16.00 2.01
CA VAL A 249 -10.81 -16.40 2.81
C VAL A 249 -10.57 -17.91 2.75
N SER A 250 -11.24 -18.62 1.83
CA SER A 250 -11.21 -20.09 1.71
C SER A 250 -9.82 -20.69 1.50
N LYS A 251 -8.83 -19.86 1.16
CA LYS A 251 -7.42 -20.25 0.99
C LYS A 251 -6.48 -19.58 1.98
N TRP A 252 -7.00 -18.91 3.01
CA TRP A 252 -6.21 -18.53 4.17
C TRP A 252 -5.99 -19.79 5.00
N LYS A 253 -4.73 -20.22 5.16
CA LYS A 253 -4.43 -21.39 5.99
C LYS A 253 -4.96 -21.15 7.41
N GLN A 254 -5.86 -22.03 7.87
CA GLN A 254 -6.18 -22.22 9.28
C GLN A 254 -5.03 -22.97 9.96
#